data_AF-A0A3P7CUU8-F1
#
_entry.id   AF-A0A3P7CUU8-F1
#
_cell.length_a   1.000
_cell.length_b   1.000
_cell.length_c   1.000
_cell.angle_alpha   90.00
_cell.angle_beta   90.00
_cell.angle_gamma   90.00
#
_symmetry.space_group_name_H-M   'P 1'
#
loop_
_entity.id
_entity.type
_entity.pdbx_description
1 polymer ?
#
loop_
_entity_poly.entity_id
_entity_poly.type
_entity_poly.pdbx_seq_one_letter_code
_entity_poly.pdbx_strand_id
1 'polypeptide(L)'
;MSGYEVCTLLLSFFAVFTIFRIHNLPKYCFSDVAKASGALKASQKKPAAKPASTAKAAAKTDAKGEKVPKKPESRSYKDIVRARKIKSNARKKVIRRLKYLRLKKIMMKRAQKHLAEYRRAEKREVNLKRNAEKFGNFYVEAEPRLAFAVRIRGINGIHPKPRKTLQLMRLRQINNGTFVRLNKATLNMLRLIDPYVAWGYPSLKTVRRLIYKRGFCKIRGQRLPLTNARIQKRLGRYGIICTEDLVHEIYTVGPHFKQASSFLWRFKLNNPTGGFRKKGRHFVEGGDFGNREKYINRLLKTMI
;
A
#
# COMPACT_ATOMS: atom_id res chain seq x y z
N MET A 1 36.62 47.85 5.41
CA MET A 1 35.32 47.80 6.13
C MET A 1 35.33 46.56 6.99
N SER A 2 35.04 46.76 8.28
CA SER A 2 35.36 45.89 9.40
C SER A 2 34.58 44.57 9.42
N GLY A 3 35.23 43.49 9.85
CA GLY A 3 34.65 42.15 10.08
C GLY A 3 33.48 42.09 11.08
N TYR A 4 33.08 43.23 11.67
CA TYR A 4 31.89 43.37 12.49
C TYR A 4 30.58 43.47 11.68
N GLU A 5 30.61 43.90 10.41
CA GLU A 5 29.39 44.03 9.58
C GLU A 5 28.89 42.70 9.02
N VAL A 6 29.78 41.72 8.81
CA VAL A 6 29.39 40.40 8.29
C VAL A 6 28.76 39.54 9.40
N CYS A 7 29.11 39.79 10.66
CA CYS A 7 28.58 39.06 11.81
C CYS A 7 27.17 39.52 12.20
N THR A 8 26.87 40.82 12.08
CA THR A 8 25.52 41.37 12.33
C THR A 8 24.51 40.99 11.24
N LEU A 9 24.94 40.86 9.98
CA LEU A 9 24.09 40.36 8.89
C LEU A 9 23.76 38.86 9.01
N LEU A 10 24.65 38.04 9.56
CA LEU A 10 24.38 36.61 9.81
C LEU A 10 23.49 36.37 11.04
N LEU A 11 23.62 37.19 12.08
CA LEU A 11 22.77 37.11 13.28
C LEU A 11 21.34 37.60 13.03
N SER A 12 21.15 38.60 12.16
CA SER A 12 19.82 39.07 11.74
C SER A 12 19.11 38.07 10.81
N PHE A 13 19.84 37.36 9.94
CA PHE A 13 19.25 36.29 9.11
C PHE A 13 18.81 35.07 9.93
N PHE A 14 19.57 34.67 10.96
CA PHE A 14 19.16 33.57 11.85
C PHE A 14 17.98 33.96 12.74
N ALA A 15 17.88 35.21 13.20
CA ALA A 15 16.73 35.66 13.99
C ALA A 15 15.42 35.67 13.17
N VAL A 16 15.46 36.13 11.91
CA VAL A 16 14.26 36.14 11.05
C VAL A 16 13.84 34.72 10.63
N PHE A 17 14.79 33.80 10.41
CA PHE A 17 14.47 32.41 10.08
C PHE A 17 13.92 31.62 11.27
N THR A 18 14.29 32.01 12.50
CA THR A 18 13.78 31.37 13.73
C THR A 18 12.40 31.91 14.11
N ILE A 19 12.09 33.16 13.80
CA ILE A 19 10.77 33.77 14.04
C ILE A 19 9.73 33.30 13.01
N PHE A 20 10.12 33.09 11.74
CA PHE A 20 9.17 32.66 10.70
C PHE A 20 8.81 31.16 10.76
N ARG A 21 9.62 30.33 11.44
CA ARG A 21 9.40 28.88 11.55
C ARG A 21 8.51 28.48 12.74
N ILE A 22 8.08 29.43 13.57
CA ILE A 22 7.23 29.17 14.76
C ILE A 22 5.75 29.51 14.50
N HIS A 23 5.41 30.24 13.42
CA HIS A 23 4.06 30.75 13.19
C HIS A 23 3.18 30.03 12.15
N ASN A 24 3.61 28.90 11.58
CA ASN A 24 2.79 28.19 10.57
C ASN A 24 2.84 26.66 10.66
N LEU A 25 2.61 26.14 11.86
CA LEU A 25 2.15 24.76 12.06
C LEU A 25 0.65 24.80 12.38
N PRO A 26 -0.22 24.06 11.67
CA PRO A 26 -1.60 23.91 12.11
C PRO A 26 -1.58 23.18 13.45
N LYS A 27 -1.71 23.96 14.54
CA LYS A 27 -2.05 23.49 15.87
C LYS A 27 -3.39 22.76 15.74
N TYR A 28 -3.35 21.44 15.56
CA TYR A 28 -4.54 20.60 15.73
C TYR A 28 -4.89 20.63 17.22
N CYS A 29 -5.75 21.58 17.53
CA CYS A 29 -6.36 21.84 18.81
C CYS A 29 -6.85 20.56 19.48
N PHE A 30 -6.33 20.31 20.67
CA PHE A 30 -6.81 19.32 21.63
C PHE A 30 -8.20 19.69 22.20
N SER A 31 -8.77 20.85 21.81
CA SER A 31 -10.04 21.38 22.30
C SER A 31 -11.29 20.68 21.74
N ASP A 32 -11.19 19.95 20.63
CA ASP A 32 -12.36 19.33 19.99
C ASP A 32 -12.73 17.97 20.61
N VAL A 33 -11.83 17.39 21.42
CA VAL A 33 -12.14 16.17 22.20
C VAL A 33 -12.97 16.51 23.44
N ALA A 34 -12.84 17.73 23.98
CA ALA A 34 -13.65 18.19 25.11
C ALA A 34 -15.10 18.46 24.70
N LYS A 35 -15.34 19.04 23.51
CA LYS A 35 -16.70 19.38 23.01
C LYS A 35 -17.57 18.16 22.70
N ALA A 36 -16.97 17.00 22.43
CA ALA A 36 -17.69 15.73 22.22
C ALA A 36 -18.08 15.00 23.52
N SER A 37 -17.49 15.38 24.67
CA SER A 37 -17.82 14.81 25.98
C SER A 37 -18.92 15.57 26.73
N GLY A 38 -19.14 16.85 26.38
CA GLY A 38 -20.22 17.69 26.93
C GLY A 38 -21.63 17.32 26.44
N ALA A 39 -21.75 16.73 25.25
CA ALA A 39 -23.05 16.41 24.64
C ALA A 39 -23.72 15.14 25.22
N LEU A 40 -23.07 14.41 26.13
CA LEU A 40 -23.60 13.19 26.76
C LEU A 40 -24.05 13.38 28.22
N LYS A 41 -23.99 14.60 28.76
CA LYS A 41 -24.47 14.93 30.12
C LYS A 41 -25.79 15.70 30.17
N ALA A 42 -26.41 15.99 29.03
CA ALA A 42 -27.73 16.65 28.96
C ALA A 42 -28.84 15.62 28.72
N SER A 43 -29.04 14.68 29.65
CA SER A 43 -30.24 13.82 29.71
C SER A 43 -30.35 13.16 31.08
N GLN A 44 -30.46 13.98 32.12
CA GLN A 44 -31.05 13.57 33.40
C GLN A 44 -31.95 14.71 33.87
N LYS A 45 -33.18 14.71 33.37
CA LYS A 45 -34.26 15.54 33.89
C LYS A 45 -34.80 14.87 35.15
N LYS A 46 -34.73 15.61 36.25
CA LYS A 46 -35.30 15.39 37.58
C LYS A 46 -36.82 15.14 37.50
N PRO A 47 -37.40 14.34 38.41
CA PRO A 47 -38.64 14.72 39.07
C PRO A 47 -38.41 14.74 40.60
N ALA A 48 -38.62 15.86 41.28
CA ALA A 48 -39.91 16.41 41.74
C ALA A 48 -40.31 15.81 43.12
N ALA A 49 -40.79 16.72 43.98
CA ALA A 49 -40.87 16.62 45.42
C ALA A 49 -41.89 15.59 45.95
N LYS A 50 -41.65 15.14 47.19
CA LYS A 50 -42.57 14.39 48.06
C LYS A 50 -43.85 15.19 48.32
N PRO A 51 -44.97 14.50 48.61
CA PRO A 51 -45.88 14.92 49.67
C PRO A 51 -45.82 13.97 50.87
N ALA A 52 -46.27 14.51 51.99
CA ALA A 52 -46.12 14.00 53.34
C ALA A 52 -46.95 12.73 53.65
N SER A 53 -46.52 12.09 54.72
CA SER A 53 -47.08 10.95 55.45
C SER A 53 -48.47 11.20 56.02
N THR A 54 -49.35 10.17 55.93
CA THR A 54 -50.24 9.76 57.03
C THR A 54 -50.84 8.37 56.77
N ALA A 55 -51.19 7.68 57.87
CA ALA A 55 -52.00 6.46 58.02
C ALA A 55 -51.28 5.08 58.02
N LYS A 56 -51.10 4.58 59.25
CA LYS A 56 -51.03 3.16 59.64
C LYS A 56 -52.30 2.42 59.16
N ALA A 57 -52.17 1.15 58.73
CA ALA A 57 -52.80 -0.02 59.38
C ALA A 57 -52.68 -1.30 58.52
N ALA A 58 -52.30 -2.38 59.21
CA ALA A 58 -52.51 -3.81 58.97
C ALA A 58 -53.03 -4.32 57.61
N ALA A 59 -52.29 -5.28 57.03
CA ALA A 59 -52.80 -6.62 56.70
C ALA A 59 -51.66 -7.53 56.22
N LYS A 60 -51.41 -8.61 56.98
CA LYS A 60 -50.74 -9.82 56.46
C LYS A 60 -51.74 -10.54 55.57
N THR A 61 -51.35 -10.89 54.35
CA THR A 61 -51.87 -12.07 53.66
C THR A 61 -50.80 -12.64 52.73
N ASP A 62 -50.49 -13.90 53.00
CA ASP A 62 -49.54 -14.73 52.27
C ASP A 62 -50.03 -15.01 50.85
N ALA A 63 -49.22 -14.69 49.85
CA ALA A 63 -49.39 -15.21 48.49
C ALA A 63 -48.11 -15.94 48.07
N LYS A 64 -48.25 -17.27 47.97
CA LYS A 64 -47.23 -18.22 47.48
C LYS A 64 -46.75 -17.81 46.09
N GLY A 65 -45.59 -17.16 46.01
CA GLY A 65 -44.81 -17.03 44.78
C GLY A 65 -43.96 -18.27 44.56
N GLU A 66 -44.17 -18.93 43.42
CA GLU A 66 -43.40 -20.07 42.94
C GLU A 66 -41.89 -19.77 43.00
N LYS A 67 -41.15 -20.50 43.86
CA LYS A 67 -39.70 -20.33 44.04
C LYS A 67 -38.96 -20.93 42.84
N VAL A 68 -38.84 -20.16 41.76
CA VAL A 68 -37.91 -20.47 40.66
C VAL A 68 -36.49 -20.59 41.26
N PRO A 69 -35.73 -21.67 41.00
CA PRO A 69 -34.43 -21.86 41.61
C PRO A 69 -33.49 -20.70 41.24
N LYS A 70 -32.95 -20.02 42.26
CA LYS A 70 -31.96 -18.94 42.08
C LYS A 70 -30.75 -19.52 41.35
N LYS A 71 -30.46 -18.97 40.17
CA LYS A 71 -29.33 -19.36 39.32
C LYS A 71 -28.03 -19.29 40.15
N PRO A 72 -27.17 -20.31 40.13
CA PRO A 72 -25.96 -20.34 40.95
C PRO A 72 -25.04 -19.15 40.63
N GLU A 73 -24.46 -18.52 41.67
CA GLU A 73 -23.73 -17.25 41.60
C GLU A 73 -22.59 -17.27 40.57
N SER A 74 -21.92 -18.43 40.42
CA SER A 74 -20.86 -18.66 39.43
C SER A 74 -21.35 -18.59 37.97
N ARG A 75 -22.60 -18.97 37.69
CA ARG A 75 -23.23 -18.82 36.36
C ARG A 75 -23.66 -17.37 36.11
N SER A 76 -24.14 -16.67 37.14
CA SER A 76 -24.53 -15.25 37.06
C SER A 76 -23.34 -14.33 36.73
N TYR A 77 -22.19 -14.53 37.40
CA TYR A 77 -20.96 -13.79 37.10
C TYR A 77 -20.47 -14.02 35.65
N LYS A 78 -20.51 -15.27 35.18
CA LYS A 78 -20.17 -15.62 33.79
C LYS A 78 -21.09 -14.92 32.77
N ASP A 79 -22.37 -14.75 33.09
CA ASP A 79 -23.34 -14.05 32.24
C ASP A 79 -23.06 -12.54 32.16
N ILE A 80 -22.71 -11.91 33.29
CA ILE A 80 -22.32 -10.49 33.35
C ILE A 80 -21.04 -10.25 32.53
N VAL A 81 -20.03 -11.11 32.67
CA VAL A 81 -18.78 -11.04 31.89
C VAL A 81 -19.05 -11.23 30.40
N ARG A 82 -19.91 -12.19 30.03
CA ARG A 82 -20.34 -12.38 28.63
C ARG A 82 -21.05 -11.15 28.07
N ALA A 83 -22.02 -10.59 28.80
CA ALA A 83 -22.75 -9.38 28.38
C ALA A 83 -21.82 -8.18 28.19
N ARG A 84 -20.86 -7.97 29.10
CA ARG A 84 -19.81 -6.93 28.97
C ARG A 84 -18.95 -7.15 27.73
N LYS A 85 -18.54 -8.39 27.44
CA LYS A 85 -17.74 -8.75 26.26
C LYS A 85 -18.52 -8.49 24.96
N ILE A 86 -19.81 -8.82 24.92
CA ILE A 86 -20.71 -8.55 23.79
C ILE A 86 -20.80 -7.04 23.54
N LYS A 87 -21.08 -6.24 24.57
CA LYS A 87 -21.18 -4.76 24.46
C LYS A 87 -19.86 -4.13 24.00
N SER A 88 -18.73 -4.60 24.54
CA SER A 88 -17.38 -4.16 24.12
C SER A 88 -17.09 -4.52 22.67
N ASN A 89 -17.41 -5.74 22.25
CA ASN A 89 -17.23 -6.20 20.88
C ASN A 89 -18.10 -5.42 19.88
N ALA A 90 -19.35 -5.11 20.25
CA ALA A 90 -20.24 -4.27 19.44
C ALA A 90 -19.64 -2.86 19.24
N ARG A 91 -19.18 -2.21 20.31
CA ARG A 91 -18.49 -0.90 20.23
C ARG A 91 -17.25 -0.97 19.34
N LYS A 92 -16.40 -2.00 19.50
CA LYS A 92 -15.20 -2.21 18.66
C LYS A 92 -15.56 -2.43 17.18
N LYS A 93 -16.67 -3.11 16.89
CA LYS A 93 -17.15 -3.34 15.51
C LYS A 93 -17.54 -2.03 14.84
N VAL A 94 -18.27 -1.15 15.54
CA VAL A 94 -18.66 0.18 15.03
C VAL A 94 -17.41 1.03 14.74
N ILE A 95 -16.48 1.12 15.68
CA ILE A 95 -15.23 1.89 15.50
C ILE A 95 -14.42 1.35 14.31
N ARG A 96 -14.29 0.02 14.20
CA ARG A 96 -13.59 -0.62 13.06
C ARG A 96 -14.25 -0.28 11.73
N ARG A 97 -15.59 -0.28 11.69
CA ARG A 97 -16.36 0.07 10.48
C ARG A 97 -16.15 1.53 10.09
N LEU A 98 -16.24 2.46 11.03
CA LEU A 98 -16.01 3.89 10.78
C LEU A 98 -14.58 4.15 10.26
N LYS A 99 -13.57 3.52 10.87
CA LYS A 99 -12.17 3.59 10.42
C LYS A 99 -12.01 3.05 9.00
N TYR A 100 -12.63 1.92 8.68
CA TYR A 100 -12.61 1.34 7.34
C TYR A 100 -13.26 2.28 6.30
N LEU A 101 -14.41 2.88 6.61
CA LEU A 101 -15.09 3.81 5.70
C LEU A 101 -14.23 5.06 5.44
N ARG A 102 -13.58 5.62 6.47
CA ARG A 102 -12.65 6.74 6.33
C ARG A 102 -11.47 6.38 5.43
N LEU A 103 -10.84 5.22 5.66
CA LEU A 103 -9.73 4.74 4.84
C LEU A 103 -10.16 4.46 3.39
N LYS A 104 -11.33 3.87 3.18
CA LYS A 104 -11.88 3.63 1.84
C LYS A 104 -12.04 4.93 1.05
N LYS A 105 -12.57 5.99 1.68
CA LYS A 105 -12.68 7.32 1.05
C LYS A 105 -11.30 7.86 0.63
N ILE A 106 -10.28 7.72 1.48
CA ILE A 106 -8.90 8.14 1.18
C ILE A 106 -8.32 7.33 0.01
N MET A 107 -8.48 6.00 0.04
CA MET A 107 -8.00 5.11 -1.03
C MET A 107 -8.65 5.44 -2.38
N MET A 108 -9.96 5.71 -2.41
CA MET A 108 -10.67 6.09 -3.64
C MET A 108 -10.16 7.42 -4.20
N LYS A 109 -10.01 8.45 -3.37
CA LYS A 109 -9.46 9.75 -3.80
C LYS A 109 -8.04 9.62 -4.35
N ARG A 110 -7.19 8.80 -3.72
CA ARG A 110 -5.82 8.54 -4.20
C ARG A 110 -5.82 7.78 -5.53
N ALA A 111 -6.64 6.74 -5.67
CA ALA A 111 -6.76 6.00 -6.91
C ALA A 111 -7.21 6.89 -8.08
N GLN A 112 -8.17 7.81 -7.83
CA GLN A 112 -8.59 8.81 -8.82
C GLN A 112 -7.45 9.76 -9.18
N LYS A 113 -6.68 10.24 -8.21
CA LYS A 113 -5.50 11.09 -8.43
C LYS A 113 -4.48 10.39 -9.34
N HIS A 114 -4.10 9.15 -9.02
CA HIS A 114 -3.15 8.36 -9.82
C HIS A 114 -3.65 8.14 -11.24
N LEU A 115 -4.94 7.85 -11.41
CA LEU A 115 -5.53 7.70 -12.74
C LEU A 115 -5.47 9.00 -13.55
N ALA A 116 -5.78 10.14 -12.94
CA ALA A 116 -5.66 11.44 -13.57
C ALA A 116 -4.22 11.76 -13.95
N GLU A 117 -3.25 11.40 -13.10
CA GLU A 117 -1.82 11.53 -13.38
C GLU A 117 -1.39 10.71 -14.60
N TYR A 118 -1.76 9.43 -14.68
CA TYR A 118 -1.44 8.58 -15.84
C TYR A 118 -2.03 9.15 -17.13
N ARG A 119 -3.31 9.57 -17.10
CA ARG A 119 -3.96 10.19 -18.27
C ARG A 119 -3.26 11.48 -18.70
N ARG A 120 -2.80 12.30 -17.75
CA ARG A 120 -2.04 13.52 -18.02
C ARG A 120 -0.67 13.21 -18.62
N ALA A 121 0.01 12.18 -18.12
CA ALA A 121 1.30 11.74 -18.66
C ALA A 121 1.18 11.22 -20.10
N GLU A 122 0.19 10.36 -20.37
CA GLU A 122 -0.09 9.85 -21.72
C GLU A 122 -0.41 10.99 -22.70
N LYS A 123 -1.29 11.93 -22.31
CA LYS A 123 -1.61 13.11 -23.13
C LYS A 123 -0.39 14.00 -23.36
N ARG A 124 0.47 14.16 -22.35
CA ARG A 124 1.70 14.96 -22.45
C ARG A 124 2.63 14.38 -23.50
N GLU A 125 2.88 13.07 -23.47
CA GLU A 125 3.73 12.41 -24.48
C GLU A 125 3.18 12.59 -25.90
N VAL A 126 1.87 12.42 -26.10
CA VAL A 126 1.23 12.64 -27.41
C VAL A 126 1.35 14.09 -27.86
N ASN A 127 1.12 15.06 -26.97
CA ASN A 127 1.23 16.47 -27.30
C ASN A 127 2.67 16.87 -27.64
N LEU A 128 3.66 16.34 -26.93
CA LEU A 128 5.08 16.60 -27.21
C LEU A 128 5.48 16.10 -28.61
N LYS A 129 5.02 14.90 -29.00
CA LYS A 129 5.22 14.38 -30.36
C LYS A 129 4.61 15.27 -31.43
N ARG A 130 3.33 15.66 -31.26
CA ARG A 130 2.62 16.55 -32.19
C ARG A 130 3.26 17.93 -32.30
N ASN A 131 3.72 18.48 -31.18
CA ASN A 131 4.41 19.77 -31.19
C ASN A 131 5.73 19.67 -31.94
N ALA A 132 6.52 18.62 -31.70
CA ALA A 132 7.76 18.40 -32.42
C ALA A 132 7.53 18.30 -33.94
N GLU A 133 6.55 17.48 -34.36
CA GLU A 133 6.13 17.38 -35.76
C GLU A 133 5.69 18.73 -36.34
N LYS A 134 4.92 19.53 -35.59
CA LYS A 134 4.47 20.87 -36.01
C LYS A 134 5.63 21.85 -36.23
N PHE A 135 6.67 21.78 -35.41
CA PHE A 135 7.86 22.64 -35.53
C PHE A 135 8.95 22.04 -36.42
N GLY A 136 8.72 20.88 -37.05
CA GLY A 136 9.74 20.17 -37.84
C GLY A 136 10.89 19.57 -37.02
N ASN A 137 10.73 19.47 -35.70
CA ASN A 137 11.72 18.89 -34.78
C ASN A 137 11.41 17.40 -34.50
N PHE A 138 12.43 16.64 -34.06
CA PHE A 138 12.26 15.25 -33.65
C PHE A 138 12.10 15.12 -32.14
N TYR A 139 11.07 14.40 -31.69
CA TYR A 139 10.88 14.08 -30.27
C TYR A 139 11.43 12.69 -29.94
N VAL A 140 12.41 12.64 -29.04
CA VAL A 140 12.97 11.38 -28.52
C VAL A 140 12.24 11.00 -27.22
N GLU A 141 11.70 9.77 -27.16
CA GLU A 141 11.04 9.25 -25.96
C GLU A 141 12.03 9.13 -24.79
N ALA A 142 11.58 9.44 -23.57
CA ALA A 142 12.40 9.28 -22.38
C ALA A 142 12.78 7.81 -22.14
N GLU A 143 14.01 7.58 -21.68
CA GLU A 143 14.46 6.23 -21.35
C GLU A 143 13.60 5.60 -20.24
N PRO A 144 13.19 4.33 -20.39
CA PRO A 144 12.37 3.64 -19.41
C PRO A 144 13.14 3.36 -18.13
N ARG A 145 12.48 3.57 -16.98
CA ARG A 145 13.09 3.44 -15.65
C ARG A 145 12.79 2.11 -14.96
N LEU A 146 11.84 1.33 -15.49
CA LEU A 146 11.36 0.07 -14.92
C LEU A 146 11.49 -1.07 -15.93
N ALA A 147 12.05 -2.19 -15.49
CA ALA A 147 12.01 -3.45 -16.21
C ALA A 147 11.26 -4.52 -15.42
N PHE A 148 10.66 -5.46 -16.16
CA PHE A 148 10.20 -6.72 -15.61
C PHE A 148 11.02 -7.85 -16.19
N ALA A 149 11.66 -8.62 -15.33
CA ALA A 149 12.53 -9.72 -15.71
C ALA A 149 11.87 -11.06 -15.37
N VAL A 150 11.81 -11.98 -16.34
CA VAL A 150 11.27 -13.34 -16.21
C VAL A 150 12.33 -14.36 -16.53
N ARG A 151 12.53 -15.33 -15.65
CA ARG A 151 13.44 -16.45 -15.91
C ARG A 151 12.83 -17.47 -16.86
N ILE A 152 13.49 -17.73 -17.99
CA ILE A 152 13.01 -18.66 -19.04
C ILE A 152 13.77 -19.99 -19.08
N ARG A 153 15.05 -20.01 -18.66
CA ARG A 153 15.90 -21.23 -18.63
C ARG A 153 16.05 -21.83 -17.23
N GLY A 154 16.30 -23.15 -17.19
CA GLY A 154 16.52 -23.95 -15.98
C GLY A 154 17.81 -23.61 -15.23
N ILE A 155 18.18 -24.40 -14.22
CA ILE A 155 19.39 -24.19 -13.39
C ILE A 155 20.63 -24.96 -13.88
N ASN A 156 20.44 -25.93 -14.78
CA ASN A 156 21.48 -26.87 -15.19
C ASN A 156 22.48 -26.18 -16.15
N GLY A 157 23.77 -26.46 -15.99
CA GLY A 157 24.83 -25.95 -16.87
C GLY A 157 25.03 -24.42 -16.82
N ILE A 158 24.66 -23.75 -15.73
CA ILE A 158 24.88 -22.30 -15.57
C ILE A 158 26.21 -22.04 -14.88
N HIS A 159 27.06 -21.23 -15.52
CA HIS A 159 28.30 -20.72 -14.92
C HIS A 159 28.02 -19.98 -13.58
N PRO A 160 28.90 -20.10 -12.56
CA PRO A 160 28.66 -19.53 -11.23
C PRO A 160 28.32 -18.02 -11.21
N LYS A 161 28.94 -17.22 -12.09
CA LYS A 161 28.70 -15.76 -12.18
C LYS A 161 27.22 -15.44 -12.52
N PRO A 162 26.65 -15.85 -13.67
CA PRO A 162 25.20 -15.68 -13.95
C PRO A 162 24.29 -16.32 -12.89
N ARG A 163 24.68 -17.47 -12.33
CA ARG A 163 23.91 -18.15 -11.27
C ARG A 163 23.76 -17.27 -10.03
N LYS A 164 24.82 -16.59 -9.60
CA LYS A 164 24.77 -15.66 -8.45
C LYS A 164 23.92 -14.43 -8.78
N THR A 165 24.04 -13.88 -9.97
CA THR A 165 23.24 -12.72 -10.42
C THR A 165 21.74 -13.03 -10.44
N LEU A 166 21.33 -14.21 -10.92
CA LEU A 166 19.94 -14.68 -10.85
C LEU A 166 19.43 -14.79 -9.39
N GLN A 167 20.28 -15.22 -8.46
CA GLN A 167 19.94 -15.28 -7.03
C GLN A 167 19.74 -13.88 -6.44
N LEU A 168 20.61 -12.92 -6.77
CA LEU A 168 20.49 -11.52 -6.33
C LEU A 168 19.19 -10.88 -6.80
N MET A 169 18.79 -11.13 -8.05
CA MET A 169 17.49 -10.71 -8.59
C MET A 169 16.30 -11.55 -8.08
N ARG A 170 16.54 -12.56 -7.24
CA ARG A 170 15.52 -13.45 -6.65
C ARG A 170 14.85 -14.39 -7.68
N LEU A 171 15.45 -14.60 -8.84
CA LEU A 171 14.96 -15.46 -9.94
C LEU A 171 15.45 -16.91 -9.78
N ARG A 172 14.96 -17.64 -8.76
CA ARG A 172 15.48 -19.00 -8.43
C ARG A 172 14.85 -20.17 -9.21
N GLN A 173 13.65 -20.00 -9.74
CA GLN A 173 12.90 -21.03 -10.46
C GLN A 173 12.47 -20.47 -11.81
N ILE A 174 12.19 -21.36 -12.77
CA ILE A 174 11.66 -21.01 -14.08
C ILE A 174 10.32 -20.28 -13.92
N ASN A 175 10.04 -19.34 -14.81
CA ASN A 175 8.85 -18.47 -14.83
C ASN A 175 8.67 -17.63 -13.56
N ASN A 176 9.71 -17.48 -12.74
CA ASN A 176 9.69 -16.43 -11.73
C ASN A 176 9.89 -15.08 -12.40
N GLY A 177 9.11 -14.09 -11.96
CA GLY A 177 9.19 -12.71 -12.41
C GLY A 177 9.51 -11.76 -11.27
N THR A 178 10.27 -10.69 -11.55
CA THR A 178 10.52 -9.61 -10.59
C THR A 178 10.57 -8.25 -11.29
N PHE A 179 10.19 -7.19 -10.56
CA PHE A 179 10.39 -5.82 -10.98
C PHE A 179 11.81 -5.37 -10.64
N VAL A 180 12.50 -4.80 -11.63
CA VAL A 180 13.86 -4.29 -11.52
C VAL A 180 13.84 -2.81 -11.89
N ARG A 181 14.38 -1.96 -11.01
CA ARG A 181 14.66 -0.57 -11.33
C ARG A 181 15.84 -0.53 -12.29
N LEU A 182 15.70 0.17 -13.41
CA LEU A 182 16.77 0.34 -14.38
C LEU A 182 17.73 1.44 -13.91
N ASN A 183 18.96 1.02 -13.66
CA ASN A 183 20.16 1.82 -13.43
C ASN A 183 21.30 1.16 -14.22
N LYS A 184 22.41 1.87 -14.46
CA LYS A 184 23.58 1.34 -15.19
C LYS A 184 24.08 0.01 -14.60
N ALA A 185 24.16 -0.09 -13.28
CA ALA A 185 24.57 -1.31 -12.59
C ALA A 185 23.61 -2.49 -12.83
N THR A 186 22.31 -2.28 -12.70
CA THR A 186 21.32 -3.35 -12.92
C THR A 186 21.22 -3.74 -14.39
N LEU A 187 21.46 -2.81 -15.30
CA LEU A 187 21.51 -3.06 -16.74
C LEU A 187 22.69 -3.97 -17.08
N ASN A 188 23.87 -3.72 -16.51
CA ASN A 188 25.03 -4.60 -16.65
C ASN A 188 24.76 -6.00 -16.05
N MET A 189 24.07 -6.06 -14.91
CA MET A 189 23.64 -7.34 -14.34
C MET A 189 22.65 -8.09 -15.24
N LEU A 190 21.71 -7.37 -15.87
CA LEU A 190 20.75 -7.96 -16.82
C LEU A 190 21.48 -8.51 -18.05
N ARG A 191 22.41 -7.74 -18.63
CA ARG A 191 23.26 -8.17 -19.75
C ARG A 191 24.01 -9.48 -19.45
N LEU A 192 24.54 -9.63 -18.24
CA LEU A 192 25.22 -10.85 -17.82
C LEU A 192 24.30 -12.09 -17.78
N ILE A 193 22.99 -11.90 -17.53
CA ILE A 193 22.01 -13.00 -17.42
C ILE A 193 21.06 -13.07 -18.62
N ASP A 194 21.29 -12.27 -19.67
CA ASP A 194 20.44 -12.20 -20.86
C ASP A 194 20.11 -13.58 -21.43
N PRO A 195 21.05 -14.54 -21.58
CA PRO A 195 20.75 -15.87 -22.11
C PRO A 195 19.74 -16.69 -21.29
N TYR A 196 19.47 -16.32 -20.03
CA TYR A 196 18.62 -17.07 -19.11
C TYR A 196 17.28 -16.38 -18.80
N VAL A 197 17.14 -15.11 -19.18
CA VAL A 197 16.06 -14.22 -18.78
C VAL A 197 15.47 -13.53 -20.00
N ALA A 198 14.15 -13.42 -20.05
CA ALA A 198 13.45 -12.50 -20.93
C ALA A 198 13.03 -11.28 -20.11
N TRP A 199 13.38 -10.08 -20.54
CA TRP A 199 13.01 -8.86 -19.85
C TRP A 199 12.59 -7.75 -20.82
N GLY A 200 11.95 -6.72 -20.28
CA GLY A 200 11.52 -5.55 -21.05
C GLY A 200 10.72 -4.58 -20.19
N TYR A 201 10.04 -3.64 -20.84
CA TYR A 201 9.35 -2.52 -20.18
C TYR A 201 7.85 -2.84 -20.01
N PRO A 202 7.38 -3.06 -18.77
CA PRO A 202 5.98 -3.42 -18.54
C PRO A 202 5.09 -2.17 -18.63
N SER A 203 3.96 -2.29 -19.33
CA SER A 203 2.91 -1.27 -19.33
C SER A 203 2.20 -1.20 -17.98
N LEU A 204 1.57 -0.07 -17.68
CA LEU A 204 0.74 0.10 -16.47
C LEU A 204 -0.33 -1.01 -16.34
N LYS A 205 -0.95 -1.40 -17.45
CA LYS A 205 -1.94 -2.50 -17.50
C LYS A 205 -1.33 -3.83 -17.08
N THR A 206 -0.11 -4.13 -17.54
CA THR A 206 0.61 -5.36 -17.21
C THR A 206 1.02 -5.39 -15.74
N VAL A 207 1.60 -4.29 -15.23
CA VAL A 207 1.97 -4.15 -13.80
C VAL A 207 0.74 -4.37 -12.91
N ARG A 208 -0.38 -3.74 -13.27
CA ARG A 208 -1.66 -3.87 -12.57
C ARG A 208 -2.14 -5.33 -12.53
N ARG A 209 -2.17 -6.00 -13.69
CA ARG A 209 -2.57 -7.42 -13.77
C ARG A 209 -1.67 -8.34 -12.96
N LEU A 210 -0.35 -8.12 -13.00
CA LEU A 210 0.62 -8.89 -12.21
C LEU A 210 0.33 -8.77 -10.71
N ILE A 211 0.18 -7.54 -10.21
CA ILE A 211 -0.02 -7.29 -8.79
C ILE A 211 -1.38 -7.82 -8.32
N TYR A 212 -2.47 -7.63 -9.07
CA TYR A 212 -3.77 -8.15 -8.64
C TYR A 212 -3.88 -9.67 -8.73
N LYS A 213 -3.45 -10.30 -9.85
CA LYS A 213 -3.67 -11.73 -10.07
C LYS A 213 -2.60 -12.61 -9.45
N ARG A 214 -1.34 -12.16 -9.46
CA ARG A 214 -0.17 -12.96 -9.06
C ARG A 214 0.58 -12.36 -7.87
N GLY A 215 0.10 -11.26 -7.29
CA GLY A 215 0.75 -10.56 -6.19
C GLY A 215 0.65 -11.29 -4.86
N PHE A 216 1.80 -11.60 -4.28
CA PHE A 216 1.94 -12.07 -2.90
C PHE A 216 2.89 -11.15 -2.15
N CYS A 217 2.71 -11.06 -0.84
CA CYS A 217 3.57 -10.30 0.03
C CYS A 217 4.49 -11.22 0.85
N LYS A 218 5.69 -10.71 1.15
CA LYS A 218 6.67 -11.33 2.04
C LYS A 218 6.54 -10.70 3.42
N ILE A 219 6.00 -11.44 4.39
CA ILE A 219 5.91 -11.01 5.79
C ILE A 219 6.57 -12.07 6.66
N ARG A 220 7.61 -11.68 7.42
CA ARG A 220 8.38 -12.60 8.29
C ARG A 220 8.83 -13.89 7.57
N GLY A 221 9.26 -13.77 6.32
CA GLY A 221 9.70 -14.91 5.51
C GLY A 221 8.57 -15.74 4.89
N GLN A 222 7.32 -15.56 5.29
CA GLN A 222 6.17 -16.27 4.75
C GLN A 222 5.60 -15.57 3.52
N ARG A 223 5.09 -16.38 2.58
CA ARG A 223 4.37 -15.93 1.39
C ARG A 223 2.88 -15.85 1.71
N LEU A 224 2.33 -14.64 1.77
CA LEU A 224 0.93 -14.39 2.11
C LEU A 224 0.21 -13.66 0.97
N PRO A 225 -1.10 -13.88 0.74
CA PRO A 225 -1.83 -13.16 -0.30
C PRO A 225 -1.84 -11.65 -0.03
N LEU A 226 -1.85 -10.85 -1.10
CA LEU A 226 -1.83 -9.40 -1.00
C LEU A 226 -3.19 -8.89 -0.49
N THR A 227 -3.19 -8.01 0.50
CA THR A 227 -4.41 -7.38 1.05
C THR A 227 -4.07 -5.97 1.52
N ASN A 228 -4.98 -5.01 1.34
CA ASN A 228 -4.77 -3.61 1.73
C ASN A 228 -4.35 -3.45 3.20
N ALA A 229 -4.92 -4.23 4.12
CA ALA A 229 -4.51 -4.22 5.53
C ALA A 229 -3.04 -4.63 5.75
N ARG A 230 -2.53 -5.58 4.96
CA ARG A 230 -1.14 -6.06 5.02
C ARG A 230 -0.18 -5.04 4.42
N ILE A 231 -0.57 -4.39 3.31
CA ILE A 231 0.16 -3.29 2.70
C ILE A 231 0.32 -2.15 3.71
N GLN A 232 -0.79 -1.66 4.25
CA GLN A 232 -0.79 -0.57 5.23
C GLN A 232 0.07 -0.88 6.46
N LYS A 233 0.04 -2.12 6.97
CA LYS A 233 0.85 -2.51 8.13
C LYS A 233 2.35 -2.42 7.87
N ARG A 234 2.84 -2.76 6.67
CA ARG A 234 4.27 -2.81 6.37
C ARG A 234 4.79 -1.54 5.70
N LEU A 235 4.02 -0.99 4.77
CA LEU A 235 4.40 0.12 3.91
C LEU A 235 3.71 1.44 4.28
N GLY A 236 2.80 1.44 5.25
CA GLY A 236 2.08 2.66 5.66
C GLY A 236 3.00 3.79 6.14
N ARG A 237 4.19 3.46 6.66
CA ARG A 237 5.23 4.45 7.03
C ARG A 237 5.77 5.24 5.83
N TYR A 238 5.70 4.67 4.63
CA TYR A 238 6.17 5.26 3.38
C TYR A 238 5.02 5.92 2.61
N GLY A 239 3.84 6.06 3.23
CA GLY A 239 2.66 6.63 2.58
C GLY A 239 1.90 5.69 1.63
N ILE A 240 2.32 4.43 1.49
CA ILE A 240 1.68 3.43 0.62
C ILE A 240 0.62 2.66 1.43
N ILE A 241 -0.66 2.85 1.08
CA ILE A 241 -1.78 2.32 1.87
C ILE A 241 -2.53 1.21 1.13
N CYS A 242 -2.78 1.39 -0.16
CA CYS A 242 -3.53 0.45 -0.98
C CYS A 242 -2.70 -0.23 -2.07
N THR A 243 -3.31 -1.19 -2.75
CA THR A 243 -2.78 -1.85 -3.94
C THR A 243 -2.46 -0.89 -5.07
N GLU A 244 -3.25 0.17 -5.24
CA GLU A 244 -3.13 1.16 -6.30
C GLU A 244 -1.93 2.07 -6.05
N ASP A 245 -1.73 2.48 -4.78
CA ASP A 245 -0.51 3.19 -4.35
C ASP A 245 0.72 2.31 -4.60
N LEU A 246 0.63 1.00 -4.35
CA LEU A 246 1.74 0.06 -4.60
C LEU A 246 2.04 -0.09 -6.10
N VAL A 247 1.01 -0.19 -6.94
CA VAL A 247 1.17 -0.21 -8.41
C VAL A 247 1.82 1.08 -8.89
N HIS A 248 1.39 2.22 -8.37
CA HIS A 248 1.94 3.52 -8.71
C HIS A 248 3.42 3.62 -8.35
N GLU A 249 3.78 3.32 -7.10
CA GLU A 249 5.17 3.36 -6.63
C GLU A 249 6.10 2.47 -7.48
N ILE A 250 5.62 1.29 -7.88
CA ILE A 250 6.37 0.37 -8.75
C ILE A 250 6.50 0.92 -10.16
N TYR A 251 5.40 1.42 -10.76
CA TYR A 251 5.38 1.88 -12.15
C TYR A 251 6.20 3.15 -12.37
N THR A 252 6.05 4.15 -11.50
CA THR A 252 6.77 5.43 -11.60
C THR A 252 8.20 5.37 -11.06
N VAL A 253 8.57 4.25 -10.41
CA VAL A 253 9.86 4.05 -9.74
C VAL A 253 10.10 5.15 -8.70
N GLY A 254 9.18 5.22 -7.74
CA GLY A 254 9.21 6.20 -6.66
C GLY A 254 10.40 6.03 -5.70
N PRO A 255 10.52 6.93 -4.69
CA PRO A 255 11.63 6.93 -3.73
C PRO A 255 11.68 5.66 -2.88
N HIS A 256 10.55 4.99 -2.67
CA HIS A 256 10.41 3.80 -1.83
C HIS A 256 10.24 2.51 -2.65
N PHE A 257 10.67 2.54 -3.92
CA PHE A 257 10.65 1.38 -4.82
C PHE A 257 11.34 0.14 -4.24
N LYS A 258 12.49 0.31 -3.57
CA LYS A 258 13.25 -0.81 -2.98
C LYS A 258 12.42 -1.55 -1.92
N GLN A 259 11.72 -0.80 -1.08
CA GLN A 259 10.87 -1.32 -0.02
C GLN A 259 9.62 -1.98 -0.59
N ALA A 260 8.99 -1.37 -1.61
CA ALA A 260 7.85 -1.93 -2.32
C ALA A 260 8.19 -3.25 -3.05
N SER A 261 9.31 -3.28 -3.80
CA SER A 261 9.78 -4.46 -4.52
C SER A 261 10.25 -5.58 -3.58
N SER A 262 10.85 -5.24 -2.43
CA SER A 262 11.23 -6.22 -1.40
C SER A 262 10.02 -6.81 -0.67
N PHE A 263 8.98 -6.00 -0.46
CA PHE A 263 7.71 -6.44 0.13
C PHE A 263 6.97 -7.43 -0.77
N LEU A 264 6.99 -7.22 -2.08
CA LEU A 264 6.46 -8.18 -3.04
C LEU A 264 7.31 -9.46 -3.04
N TRP A 265 6.63 -10.61 -2.97
CA TRP A 265 7.25 -11.88 -3.30
C TRP A 265 7.51 -11.91 -4.82
N ARG A 266 8.49 -12.70 -5.26
CA ARG A 266 8.67 -12.95 -6.71
C ARG A 266 7.37 -13.51 -7.30
N PHE A 267 7.01 -13.05 -8.50
CA PHE A 267 5.81 -13.51 -9.17
C PHE A 267 6.04 -14.93 -9.68
N LYS A 268 5.17 -15.87 -9.32
CA LYS A 268 5.17 -17.20 -9.91
C LYS A 268 4.20 -17.19 -11.10
N LEU A 269 4.74 -17.17 -12.31
CA LEU A 269 3.97 -17.13 -13.54
C LEU A 269 3.77 -18.54 -14.12
N ASN A 270 2.76 -18.70 -14.96
CA ASN A 270 2.55 -19.94 -15.70
C ASN A 270 3.45 -19.96 -16.95
N ASN A 271 3.56 -21.13 -17.60
CA ASN A 271 4.12 -21.19 -18.95
C ASN A 271 3.27 -20.32 -19.90
N PRO A 272 3.88 -19.65 -20.89
CA PRO A 272 3.14 -18.86 -21.86
C PRO A 272 2.21 -19.77 -22.69
N THR A 273 0.96 -19.36 -22.86
CA THR A 273 0.05 -19.98 -23.84
C THR A 273 0.66 -19.88 -25.24
N GLY A 274 0.79 -21.00 -25.94
CA GLY A 274 1.50 -21.09 -27.23
C GLY A 274 3.01 -21.36 -27.12
N GLY A 275 3.54 -21.49 -25.90
CA GLY A 275 4.94 -21.83 -25.67
C GLY A 275 5.93 -20.70 -25.94
N PHE A 276 7.21 -21.06 -25.92
CA PHE A 276 8.32 -20.19 -26.32
C PHE A 276 8.72 -20.55 -27.76
N ARG A 277 9.17 -19.57 -28.56
CA ARG A 277 9.67 -19.80 -29.91
C ARG A 277 10.97 -20.60 -29.86
N LYS A 278 12.03 -20.01 -29.29
CA LYS A 278 13.35 -20.62 -29.07
C LYS A 278 14.04 -19.96 -27.89
N LYS A 279 14.13 -20.67 -26.76
CA LYS A 279 14.72 -20.16 -25.50
C LYS A 279 16.22 -19.87 -25.58
N GLY A 280 16.93 -20.49 -26.52
CA GLY A 280 18.39 -20.41 -26.64
C GLY A 280 18.89 -19.37 -27.63
N ARG A 281 18.01 -18.60 -28.28
CA ARG A 281 18.38 -17.52 -29.22
C ARG A 281 17.91 -16.16 -28.70
N HIS A 282 18.63 -15.10 -29.06
CA HIS A 282 18.28 -13.75 -28.64
C HIS A 282 16.99 -13.30 -29.33
N PHE A 283 16.24 -12.37 -28.72
CA PHE A 283 14.97 -11.89 -29.28
C PHE A 283 15.11 -11.30 -30.69
N VAL A 284 16.21 -10.60 -30.98
CA VAL A 284 16.49 -10.00 -32.30
C VAL A 284 16.62 -11.06 -33.39
N GLU A 285 17.15 -12.25 -33.05
CA GLU A 285 17.30 -13.39 -33.96
C GLU A 285 16.03 -14.27 -34.02
N GLY A 286 14.90 -13.76 -33.51
CA GLY A 286 13.64 -14.49 -33.45
C GLY A 286 13.50 -15.47 -32.27
N GLY A 287 14.41 -15.43 -31.30
CA GLY A 287 14.31 -16.18 -30.05
C GLY A 287 13.49 -15.49 -28.96
N ASP A 288 13.76 -15.82 -27.69
CA ASP A 288 12.98 -15.35 -26.54
C ASP A 288 13.78 -14.67 -25.43
N PHE A 289 15.11 -14.83 -25.39
CA PHE A 289 15.94 -14.29 -24.32
C PHE A 289 16.38 -12.85 -24.61
N GLY A 290 16.75 -12.11 -23.56
CA GLY A 290 17.24 -10.74 -23.64
C GLY A 290 16.16 -9.67 -23.54
N ASN A 291 16.48 -8.46 -24.01
CA ASN A 291 15.58 -7.31 -23.98
C ASN A 291 14.58 -7.36 -25.13
N ARG A 292 13.29 -7.39 -24.79
CA ARG A 292 12.16 -7.39 -25.74
C ARG A 292 11.39 -6.08 -25.72
N GLU A 293 11.86 -5.08 -24.98
CA GLU A 293 11.25 -3.76 -24.84
C GLU A 293 9.73 -3.84 -24.56
N LYS A 294 8.90 -3.28 -25.45
CA LYS A 294 7.44 -3.24 -25.35
C LYS A 294 6.80 -4.62 -25.58
N TYR A 295 7.45 -5.56 -26.28
CA TYR A 295 6.92 -6.90 -26.59
C TYR A 295 6.85 -7.82 -25.37
N ILE A 296 7.54 -7.49 -24.28
CA ILE A 296 7.39 -8.22 -23.00
C ILE A 296 5.93 -8.25 -22.54
N ASN A 297 5.15 -7.21 -22.87
CA ASN A 297 3.74 -7.12 -22.50
C ASN A 297 2.89 -8.22 -23.15
N ARG A 298 3.23 -8.61 -24.39
CA ARG A 298 2.57 -9.72 -25.10
C ARG A 298 2.88 -11.05 -24.41
N LEU A 299 4.15 -11.29 -24.06
CA LEU A 299 4.56 -12.49 -23.33
C LEU A 299 3.90 -12.57 -21.95
N LEU A 300 3.90 -11.48 -21.20
CA LEU A 300 3.29 -11.45 -19.87
C LEU A 300 1.78 -11.63 -19.92
N LYS A 301 1.11 -11.15 -20.97
CA LYS A 301 -0.34 -11.35 -21.15
C LYS A 301 -0.71 -12.84 -21.23
N THR A 302 0.14 -13.70 -21.81
CA THR A 302 -0.10 -15.14 -21.94
C THR A 302 0.35 -15.93 -20.70
N MET A 303 1.24 -15.39 -19.87
CA MET A 303 1.73 -16.06 -18.65
C MET A 303 0.90 -15.75 -17.38
N ILE A 304 0.13 -14.65 -17.38
CA ILE A 304 -0.65 -14.15 -16.22
C ILE A 304 -2.04 -14.76 -16.14
#